data_AF-R7NJ06-F1
#
_entry.id   AF-R7NJ06-F1
#
_cell.length_a   1.000
_cell.length_b   1.000
_cell.length_c   1.000
_cell.angle_alpha   90.00
_cell.angle_beta   90.00
_cell.angle_gamma   90.00
#
_symmetry.space_group_name_H-M   'P 1'
#
loop_
_entity.id
_entity.type
_entity.pdbx_description
1 polymer ?
#
loop_
_entity_poly.entity_id
_entity_poly.type
_entity_poly.pdbx_seq_one_letter_code
_entity_poly.pdbx_strand_id
1 'polypeptide(L)'
;MRILVIFIVILLSTGCGSSSIKLDINSEKVQSLYEMATPIEDATILKNLYENPNTFENQYILSISINNYLNEQNEFIESISKDIVEEYVYKIFGDNISFKHEKVYVLSGNHCGFDYNENLQQYEFLYGCGGNMNEKFYRKITSAIEEDDKIIILEKSLYVYYNFDSEIFHITIYNNITDKMIIKTYDMNPGESMDINIDDYLDEASTYQYVFKKFDGRYIFESFNLLDNI
;
A
#
# COMPACT_ATOMS: atom_id res chain seq x y z
N MET A 1 -25.36 60.73 -37.41
CA MET A 1 -24.30 59.72 -37.59
C MET A 1 -24.16 58.94 -36.30
N ARG A 2 -24.56 57.66 -36.29
CA ARG A 2 -24.38 56.76 -35.13
C ARG A 2 -23.01 56.10 -35.26
N ILE A 3 -22.15 56.30 -34.28
CA ILE A 3 -20.86 55.60 -34.16
C ILE A 3 -21.15 54.26 -33.47
N LEU A 4 -20.94 53.16 -34.18
CA LEU A 4 -21.03 51.82 -33.66
C LEU A 4 -19.70 51.50 -32.97
N VAL A 5 -19.69 51.43 -31.64
CA VAL A 5 -18.53 50.97 -30.87
C VAL A 5 -18.60 49.45 -30.78
N ILE A 6 -17.70 48.76 -31.47
CA ILE A 6 -17.55 47.30 -31.38
C ILE A 6 -16.65 47.00 -30.19
N PHE A 7 -17.23 46.47 -29.11
CA PHE A 7 -16.48 45.89 -28.01
C PHE A 7 -16.00 44.49 -28.41
N ILE A 8 -14.68 44.32 -28.57
CA ILE A 8 -14.04 43.02 -28.70
C ILE A 8 -13.90 42.46 -27.28
N VAL A 9 -14.77 41.52 -26.91
CA VAL A 9 -14.62 40.73 -25.69
C VAL A 9 -13.60 39.63 -25.98
N ILE A 10 -12.37 39.81 -25.53
CA ILE A 10 -11.37 38.74 -25.50
C ILE A 10 -11.75 37.82 -24.33
N LEU A 11 -12.45 36.73 -24.65
CA LEU A 11 -12.61 35.59 -23.77
C LEU A 11 -11.23 34.95 -23.57
N LEU A 12 -10.54 35.35 -22.50
CA LEU A 12 -9.43 34.58 -21.94
C LEU A 12 -10.04 33.29 -21.37
N SER A 13 -10.06 32.24 -22.19
CA SER A 13 -10.17 30.88 -21.68
C SER A 13 -8.92 30.62 -20.85
N THR A 14 -9.00 30.84 -19.55
CA THR A 14 -8.10 30.20 -18.59
C THR A 14 -8.38 28.72 -18.67
N GLY A 15 -7.74 28.05 -19.62
CA GLY A 15 -7.59 26.61 -19.59
C GLY A 15 -6.87 26.30 -18.28
N CYS A 16 -7.63 25.88 -17.27
CA CYS A 16 -7.10 25.25 -16.09
C CYS A 16 -6.59 23.87 -16.55
N GLY A 17 -5.46 23.85 -17.24
CA GLY A 17 -4.74 22.60 -17.45
C GLY A 17 -4.23 22.19 -16.09
N SER A 18 -4.73 21.10 -15.52
CA SER A 18 -4.07 20.51 -14.38
C SER A 18 -2.63 20.23 -14.80
N SER A 19 -1.69 20.89 -14.15
CA SER A 19 -0.29 20.65 -14.42
C SER A 19 0.11 19.39 -13.69
N SER A 20 0.31 18.30 -14.42
CA SER A 20 0.90 17.08 -13.87
C SER A 20 2.42 17.23 -13.84
N ILE A 21 3.04 17.04 -12.68
CA ILE A 21 4.49 17.07 -12.51
C ILE A 21 4.97 15.65 -12.24
N LYS A 22 5.87 15.14 -13.08
CA LYS A 22 6.54 13.87 -12.80
C LYS A 22 7.47 14.04 -11.61
N LEU A 23 7.32 13.19 -10.59
CA LEU A 23 8.19 13.15 -9.43
C LEU A 23 9.29 12.12 -9.62
N ASP A 24 10.43 12.35 -8.97
CA ASP A 24 11.44 11.31 -8.81
C ASP A 24 10.92 10.25 -7.84
N ILE A 25 10.85 9.01 -8.31
CA ILE A 25 10.37 7.88 -7.52
C ILE A 25 11.24 7.63 -6.29
N ASN A 26 12.52 8.02 -6.32
CA ASN A 26 13.45 7.86 -5.19
C ASN A 26 13.46 9.08 -4.25
N SER A 27 12.63 10.10 -4.51
CA SER A 27 12.56 11.27 -3.63
C SER A 27 11.97 10.89 -2.27
N GLU A 28 12.44 11.56 -1.21
CA GLU A 28 11.94 11.40 0.16
C GLU A 28 10.41 11.54 0.24
N LYS A 29 9.84 12.47 -0.53
CA LYS A 29 8.40 12.68 -0.62
C LYS A 29 7.66 11.43 -1.13
N VAL A 30 8.14 10.81 -2.21
CA VAL A 30 7.49 9.62 -2.79
C VAL A 30 7.68 8.41 -1.90
N GLN A 31 8.91 8.19 -1.42
CA GLN A 31 9.23 7.05 -0.55
C GLN A 31 8.46 7.11 0.76
N SER A 32 8.41 8.26 1.45
CA SER A 32 7.68 8.41 2.71
C SER A 32 6.17 8.18 2.54
N LEU A 33 5.55 8.64 1.45
CA LEU A 33 4.12 8.38 1.19
C LEU A 33 3.85 6.90 0.95
N TYR A 34 4.71 6.25 0.15
CA TYR A 34 4.57 4.84 -0.14
C TYR A 34 4.83 3.95 1.09
N GLU A 35 5.84 4.28 1.90
CA GLU A 35 6.14 3.64 3.18
C GLU A 35 5.02 3.88 4.21
N MET A 36 4.39 5.06 4.22
CA MET A 36 3.23 5.33 5.07
C MET A 36 2.08 4.36 4.78
N ALA A 37 1.82 4.06 3.50
CA ALA A 37 0.76 3.13 3.09
C ALA A 37 1.20 1.65 3.17
N THR A 38 2.48 1.34 3.00
CA THR A 38 2.97 -0.05 2.94
C THR A 38 4.27 -0.27 3.71
N PRO A 39 4.30 -0.04 5.03
CA PRO A 39 5.53 -0.16 5.84
C PRO A 39 5.99 -1.60 6.06
N ILE A 40 5.31 -2.59 5.47
CA ILE A 40 5.41 -4.01 5.82
C ILE A 40 5.67 -4.83 4.55
N GLU A 41 6.49 -5.87 4.67
CA GLU A 41 6.76 -6.83 3.58
C GLU A 41 6.00 -8.16 3.73
N ASP A 42 5.40 -8.44 4.89
CA ASP A 42 4.70 -9.70 5.14
C ASP A 42 3.46 -9.87 4.25
N ALA A 43 3.42 -11.00 3.55
CA ALA A 43 2.36 -11.30 2.60
C ALA A 43 0.98 -11.42 3.25
N THR A 44 0.87 -11.77 4.53
CA THR A 44 -0.42 -11.90 5.22
C THR A 44 -1.18 -10.58 5.25
N ILE A 45 -0.47 -9.46 5.46
CA ILE A 45 -1.06 -8.13 5.56
C ILE A 45 -1.23 -7.53 4.16
N LEU A 46 -0.21 -7.67 3.31
CA LEU A 46 -0.26 -7.20 1.93
C LEU A 46 -1.38 -7.89 1.13
N LYS A 47 -1.67 -9.16 1.40
CA LYS A 47 -2.77 -9.90 0.80
C LYS A 47 -4.11 -9.21 0.98
N ASN A 48 -4.43 -8.70 2.18
CA ASN A 48 -5.68 -7.97 2.41
C ASN A 48 -5.79 -6.72 1.51
N LEU A 49 -4.68 -6.03 1.26
CA LEU A 49 -4.63 -4.87 0.37
C LEU A 49 -4.82 -5.29 -1.10
N TYR A 50 -4.05 -6.27 -1.57
CA TYR A 50 -4.03 -6.68 -2.98
C TYR A 50 -5.25 -7.51 -3.41
N GLU A 51 -5.90 -8.25 -2.49
CA GLU A 51 -7.15 -8.98 -2.78
C GLU A 51 -8.38 -8.05 -2.81
N ASN A 52 -8.30 -6.88 -2.16
CA ASN A 52 -9.42 -5.96 -2.03
C ASN A 52 -9.11 -4.55 -2.58
N PRO A 53 -8.68 -4.40 -3.84
CA PRO A 53 -8.50 -3.07 -4.41
C PRO A 53 -9.82 -2.29 -4.34
N ASN A 54 -9.71 -0.97 -4.17
CA ASN A 54 -10.78 0.02 -3.99
C ASN A 54 -11.44 0.05 -2.60
N THR A 55 -11.04 -0.81 -1.65
CA THR A 55 -11.54 -0.77 -0.27
C THR A 55 -10.42 -1.06 0.72
N PHE A 56 -10.57 -0.56 1.95
CA PHE A 56 -9.64 -0.86 3.04
C PHE A 56 -10.37 -1.66 4.11
N GLU A 57 -9.92 -2.89 4.35
CA GLU A 57 -10.44 -3.70 5.45
C GLU A 57 -9.85 -3.25 6.79
N ASN A 58 -10.58 -3.48 7.88
CA ASN A 58 -10.14 -3.14 9.23
C ASN A 58 -8.74 -3.66 9.55
N GLN A 59 -8.45 -4.93 9.20
CA GLN A 59 -7.13 -5.54 9.38
C GLN A 59 -6.04 -4.67 8.77
N TYR A 60 -6.17 -4.30 7.49
CA TYR A 60 -5.18 -3.48 6.81
C TYR A 60 -5.05 -2.09 7.44
N ILE A 61 -6.17 -1.41 7.71
CA ILE A 61 -6.19 -0.09 8.36
C ILE A 61 -5.43 -0.11 9.68
N LEU A 62 -5.74 -1.07 10.55
CA LEU A 62 -5.12 -1.20 11.87
C LEU A 62 -3.66 -1.65 11.77
N SER A 63 -3.35 -2.63 10.90
CA SER A 63 -2.01 -3.17 10.72
C SER A 63 -1.03 -2.07 10.32
N ILE A 64 -1.36 -1.27 9.31
CA ILE A 64 -0.44 -0.22 8.85
C ILE A 64 -0.34 0.93 9.84
N SER A 65 -1.42 1.25 10.55
CA SER A 65 -1.43 2.34 11.54
C SER A 65 -0.55 2.01 12.73
N ILE A 66 -0.69 0.79 13.27
CA ILE A 66 0.19 0.32 14.34
C ILE A 66 1.65 0.21 13.85
N ASN A 67 1.88 -0.28 12.62
CA ASN A 67 3.23 -0.36 12.08
C ASN A 67 3.92 1.00 11.92
N ASN A 68 3.21 2.01 11.42
CA ASN A 68 3.75 3.36 11.35
C ASN A 68 4.14 3.87 12.75
N TYR A 69 3.30 3.64 13.76
CA TYR A 69 3.63 4.00 15.14
C TYR A 69 4.88 3.28 15.65
N LEU A 70 4.96 1.96 15.46
CA LEU A 70 6.08 1.13 15.89
C LEU A 70 7.39 1.51 15.21
N ASN A 71 7.37 1.86 13.92
CA ASN A 71 8.56 2.31 13.18
C ASN A 71 9.13 3.62 13.72
N GLU A 72 8.31 4.44 14.38
CA GLU A 72 8.76 5.65 15.08
C GLU A 72 9.28 5.35 16.51
N GLN A 73 9.12 4.12 17.03
CA GLN A 73 9.59 3.71 18.35
C GLN A 73 10.97 3.03 18.28
N ASN A 74 11.79 3.26 19.31
CA ASN A 74 13.10 2.61 19.45
C ASN A 74 13.10 1.43 20.44
N GLU A 75 11.95 1.10 21.03
CA GLU A 75 11.80 0.11 22.09
C GLU A 75 10.67 -0.86 21.80
N PHE A 76 10.72 -2.01 22.47
CA PHE A 76 9.65 -2.99 22.38
C PHE A 76 8.40 -2.48 23.11
N ILE A 77 7.28 -2.45 22.39
CA ILE A 77 5.99 -2.00 22.90
C ILE A 77 5.09 -3.21 23.24
N GLU A 78 4.73 -3.37 24.51
CA GLU A 78 3.81 -4.41 24.99
C GLU A 78 2.34 -4.02 24.85
N SER A 79 2.03 -2.73 24.90
CA SER A 79 0.67 -2.23 24.74
C SER A 79 0.61 -0.86 24.09
N ILE A 80 -0.47 -0.62 23.35
CA ILE A 80 -0.72 0.64 22.63
C ILE A 80 -2.13 1.09 22.99
N SER A 81 -2.31 2.33 23.45
CA SER A 81 -3.64 2.83 23.73
C SER A 81 -4.46 2.95 22.44
N LYS A 82 -5.78 2.82 22.57
CA LYS A 82 -6.72 3.07 21.47
C LYS A 82 -6.44 4.42 20.79
N ASP A 83 -6.31 5.48 21.58
CA ASP A 83 -6.15 6.84 21.07
C ASP A 83 -4.90 7.00 20.18
N ILE A 84 -3.80 6.32 20.51
CA ILE A 84 -2.59 6.31 19.66
C ILE A 84 -2.88 5.62 18.32
N VAL A 85 -3.56 4.47 18.35
CA VAL A 85 -3.92 3.77 17.11
C VAL A 85 -4.85 4.63 16.26
N GLU A 86 -5.88 5.24 16.86
CA GLU A 86 -6.79 6.14 16.14
C GLU A 86 -6.06 7.36 15.56
N GLU A 87 -5.12 7.96 16.29
CA GLU A 87 -4.28 9.06 15.79
C GLU A 87 -3.56 8.67 14.49
N TYR A 88 -2.96 7.48 14.46
CA TYR A 88 -2.26 7.00 13.26
C TYR A 88 -3.22 6.61 12.14
N VAL A 89 -4.38 6.04 12.45
CA VAL A 89 -5.44 5.79 11.46
C VAL A 89 -5.83 7.09 10.78
N TYR A 90 -6.13 8.15 11.54
CA TYR A 90 -6.52 9.44 10.98
C TYR A 90 -5.33 10.18 10.35
N LYS A 91 -4.10 9.93 10.79
CA LYS A 91 -2.89 10.45 10.13
C LYS A 91 -2.72 9.89 8.73
N ILE A 92 -2.98 8.60 8.55
CA ILE A 92 -2.79 7.92 7.28
C ILE A 92 -4.01 8.09 6.36
N PHE A 93 -5.22 7.85 6.86
CA PHE A 93 -6.43 7.75 6.03
C PHE A 93 -7.37 8.96 6.11
N GLY A 94 -7.10 9.90 7.02
CA GLY A 94 -7.98 11.04 7.31
C GLY A 94 -9.21 10.70 8.16
N ASP A 95 -9.89 11.73 8.65
CA ASP A 95 -10.92 11.61 9.70
C ASP A 95 -12.24 10.95 9.26
N ASN A 96 -12.44 10.80 7.94
CA ASN A 96 -13.67 10.22 7.38
C ASN A 96 -13.61 8.70 7.23
N ILE A 97 -12.48 8.05 7.55
CA ILE A 97 -12.34 6.61 7.45
C ILE A 97 -13.21 5.92 8.50
N SER A 98 -13.85 4.82 8.13
CA SER A 98 -14.61 3.97 9.05
C SER A 98 -13.87 2.66 9.26
N PHE A 99 -13.68 2.28 10.52
CA PHE A 99 -13.05 1.03 10.91
C PHE A 99 -13.61 0.54 12.24
N LYS A 100 -13.31 -0.70 12.59
CA LYS A 100 -13.57 -1.26 13.93
C LYS A 100 -12.27 -1.78 14.50
N HIS A 101 -12.08 -1.58 15.80
CA HIS A 101 -10.98 -2.22 16.50
C HIS A 101 -11.20 -3.73 16.55
N GLU A 102 -10.16 -4.48 16.25
CA GLU A 102 -10.13 -5.94 16.26
C GLU A 102 -8.69 -6.42 16.48
N LYS A 103 -8.54 -7.71 16.79
CA LYS A 103 -7.24 -8.37 16.82
C LYS A 103 -6.55 -8.20 15.47
N VAL A 104 -5.28 -7.82 15.47
CA VAL A 104 -4.54 -7.50 14.25
C VAL A 104 -3.12 -8.08 14.27
N TYR A 105 -2.65 -8.53 13.12
CA TYR A 105 -1.25 -8.93 12.92
C TYR A 105 -0.48 -7.78 12.28
N VAL A 106 0.72 -7.49 12.81
CA VAL A 106 1.57 -6.39 12.33
C VAL A 106 2.88 -6.89 11.73
N LEU A 107 3.39 -8.03 12.23
CA LEU A 107 4.53 -8.77 11.72
C LEU A 107 5.73 -7.87 11.35
N SER A 108 6.09 -6.94 12.25
CA SER A 108 7.18 -5.98 12.08
C SER A 108 8.19 -6.06 13.21
N GLY A 109 9.46 -6.22 12.86
CA GLY A 109 10.54 -6.41 13.82
C GLY A 109 10.25 -7.57 14.78
N ASN A 110 10.19 -7.28 16.07
CA ASN A 110 9.88 -8.25 17.13
C ASN A 110 8.36 -8.31 17.45
N HIS A 111 7.53 -7.56 16.73
CA HIS A 111 6.10 -7.46 16.97
C HIS A 111 5.32 -8.39 16.05
N CYS A 112 4.65 -9.39 16.62
CA CYS A 112 3.79 -10.30 15.87
C CYS A 112 2.43 -9.67 15.53
N GLY A 113 1.74 -9.16 16.56
CA GLY A 113 0.37 -8.67 16.46
C GLY A 113 -0.10 -8.12 17.80
N PHE A 114 -1.34 -7.63 17.81
CA PHE A 114 -1.99 -7.11 19.00
C PHE A 114 -3.44 -7.57 19.07
N ASP A 115 -3.92 -7.88 20.27
CA ASP A 115 -5.33 -8.12 20.55
C ASP A 115 -5.96 -6.86 21.15
N TYR A 116 -7.17 -6.52 20.72
CA TYR A 116 -7.83 -5.33 21.24
C TYR A 116 -8.65 -5.66 22.49
N ASN A 117 -8.28 -5.06 23.62
CA ASN A 117 -8.99 -5.18 24.87
C ASN A 117 -10.00 -4.04 25.04
N GLU A 118 -11.28 -4.31 24.79
CA GLU A 118 -12.35 -3.31 24.90
C GLU A 118 -12.49 -2.71 26.31
N ASN A 119 -12.21 -3.47 27.37
CA ASN A 119 -12.37 -2.97 28.74
C ASN A 119 -11.30 -1.94 29.11
N LEU A 120 -10.08 -2.15 28.60
CA LEU A 120 -8.94 -1.27 28.85
C LEU A 120 -8.75 -0.21 27.76
N GLN A 121 -9.49 -0.32 26.64
CA GLN A 121 -9.34 0.52 25.45
C GLN A 121 -7.88 0.56 24.97
N GLN A 122 -7.24 -0.61 24.88
CA GLN A 122 -5.85 -0.75 24.45
C GLN A 122 -5.62 -2.03 23.66
N TYR A 123 -4.57 -2.01 22.85
CA TYR A 123 -4.02 -3.14 22.13
C TYR A 123 -2.94 -3.80 22.97
N GLU A 124 -3.05 -5.10 23.17
CA GLU A 124 -2.12 -5.91 23.99
C GLU A 124 -1.33 -6.85 23.10
N PHE A 125 -0.02 -6.92 23.31
CA PHE A 125 0.88 -7.69 22.48
C PHE A 125 0.52 -9.18 22.42
N LEU A 126 0.50 -9.73 21.20
CA LEU A 126 0.31 -11.16 20.95
C LEU A 126 1.64 -11.89 20.88
N TYR A 127 1.82 -12.87 21.76
CA TYR A 127 2.93 -13.81 21.68
C TYR A 127 2.71 -14.83 20.57
N GLY A 128 3.73 -15.00 19.71
CA GLY A 128 3.74 -15.99 18.64
C GLY A 128 3.41 -15.38 17.27
N CYS A 129 4.42 -15.37 16.40
CA CYS A 129 4.28 -14.87 15.04
C CYS A 129 3.82 -16.03 14.14
N GLY A 130 2.59 -15.96 13.65
CA GLY A 130 2.16 -16.76 12.50
C GLY A 130 2.47 -15.95 11.25
N GLY A 131 3.55 -16.30 10.55
CA GLY A 131 3.90 -15.72 9.25
C GLY A 131 3.58 -16.69 8.13
N ASN A 132 3.30 -16.16 6.93
CA ASN A 132 3.14 -16.99 5.75
C ASN A 132 4.46 -17.07 4.98
N MET A 133 5.20 -18.17 5.14
CA MET A 133 6.45 -18.39 4.40
C MET A 133 6.21 -18.80 2.94
N ASN A 134 4.98 -19.16 2.59
CA ASN A 134 4.63 -19.70 1.28
C ASN A 134 4.17 -18.62 0.30
N GLU A 135 3.93 -17.39 0.75
CA GLU A 135 3.41 -16.30 -0.06
C GLU A 135 4.38 -15.11 0.00
N LYS A 136 4.68 -14.51 -1.15
CA LYS A 136 5.48 -13.27 -1.22
C LYS A 136 4.93 -12.33 -2.29
N PHE A 137 5.12 -11.04 -2.04
CA PHE A 137 4.90 -9.98 -3.04
C PHE A 137 6.24 -9.39 -3.43
N TYR A 138 6.50 -9.32 -4.73
CA TYR A 138 7.63 -8.58 -5.28
C TYR A 138 7.07 -7.29 -5.88
N ARG A 139 7.57 -6.14 -5.42
CA ARG A 139 6.96 -4.83 -5.71
C ARG A 139 8.01 -3.85 -6.22
N LYS A 140 7.62 -2.97 -7.13
CA LYS A 140 8.49 -1.89 -7.63
C LYS A 140 7.67 -0.65 -8.00
N ILE A 141 8.04 0.49 -7.43
CA ILE A 141 7.51 1.79 -7.88
C ILE A 141 8.03 2.04 -9.30
N THR A 142 7.13 2.29 -10.24
CA THR A 142 7.45 2.55 -11.64
C THR A 142 7.27 4.00 -12.03
N SER A 143 6.36 4.72 -11.38
CA SER A 143 6.19 6.16 -11.58
C SER A 143 5.53 6.84 -10.40
N ALA A 144 5.74 8.15 -10.30
CA ALA A 144 5.05 9.02 -9.36
C ALA A 144 4.73 10.35 -10.06
N ILE A 145 3.52 10.85 -9.87
CA ILE A 145 3.01 12.07 -10.50
C ILE A 145 2.31 12.91 -9.42
N GLU A 146 2.55 14.22 -9.42
CA GLU A 146 1.81 15.20 -8.63
C GLU A 146 0.82 15.94 -9.53
N GLU A 147 -0.44 15.96 -9.13
CA GLU A 147 -1.55 16.64 -9.82
C GLU A 147 -2.28 17.50 -8.80
N ASP A 148 -2.28 18.83 -8.94
CA ASP A 148 -3.01 19.78 -8.07
C ASP A 148 -2.95 19.44 -6.55
N ASP A 149 -3.93 18.70 -6.03
CA ASP A 149 -4.08 18.27 -4.63
C ASP A 149 -3.71 16.80 -4.37
N LYS A 150 -3.11 16.09 -5.33
CA LYS A 150 -2.85 14.65 -5.26
C LYS A 150 -1.43 14.27 -5.67
N ILE A 151 -0.99 13.15 -5.12
CA ILE A 151 0.17 12.40 -5.61
C ILE A 151 -0.29 10.99 -5.92
N ILE A 152 0.04 10.55 -7.13
CA ILE A 152 -0.29 9.23 -7.63
C ILE A 152 1.02 8.47 -7.77
N ILE A 153 1.13 7.33 -7.09
CA ILE A 153 2.26 6.40 -7.21
C ILE A 153 1.78 5.14 -7.91
N LEU A 154 2.47 4.73 -8.97
CA LEU A 154 2.22 3.46 -9.65
C LEU A 154 3.26 2.43 -9.23
N GLU A 155 2.78 1.28 -8.80
CA GLU A 155 3.56 0.11 -8.40
C GLU A 155 3.29 -1.03 -9.37
N LYS A 156 4.34 -1.73 -9.81
CA LYS A 156 4.22 -3.07 -10.40
C LYS A 156 4.40 -4.09 -9.30
N SER A 157 3.53 -5.09 -9.24
CA SER A 157 3.58 -6.14 -8.23
C SER A 157 3.34 -7.54 -8.83
N LEU A 158 4.13 -8.51 -8.36
CA LEU A 158 3.96 -9.93 -8.61
C LEU A 158 3.53 -10.62 -7.33
N TYR A 159 2.69 -11.64 -7.48
CA TYR A 159 2.37 -12.57 -6.40
C TYR A 159 3.10 -13.89 -6.63
N VAL A 160 3.88 -14.33 -5.65
CA VAL A 160 4.66 -15.57 -5.73
C VAL A 160 4.21 -16.54 -4.65
N TYR A 161 3.94 -17.77 -5.05
CA TYR A 161 3.57 -18.86 -4.17
C TYR A 161 4.63 -19.96 -4.18
N TYR A 162 5.06 -20.37 -2.99
CA TYR A 162 5.99 -21.46 -2.75
C TYR A 162 5.24 -22.66 -2.18
N ASN A 163 5.19 -23.75 -2.94
CA ASN A 163 4.63 -25.01 -2.50
C ASN A 163 5.77 -25.95 -2.07
N PHE A 164 5.84 -26.22 -0.77
CA PHE A 164 6.84 -27.08 -0.14
C PHE A 164 6.30 -28.47 0.22
N ASP A 165 5.06 -28.81 -0.15
CA ASP A 165 4.39 -30.05 0.27
C ASP A 165 4.76 -31.28 -0.59
N SER A 166 5.76 -31.16 -1.45
CA SER A 166 6.17 -32.17 -2.44
C SER A 166 7.66 -32.49 -2.36
N GLU A 167 8.06 -33.67 -2.85
CA GLU A 167 9.48 -34.07 -2.97
C GLU A 167 10.28 -33.09 -3.84
N ILE A 168 9.61 -32.44 -4.78
CA ILE A 168 10.10 -31.31 -5.58
C ILE A 168 9.30 -30.08 -5.16
N PHE A 169 9.94 -28.99 -4.80
CA PHE A 169 9.26 -27.74 -4.45
C PHE A 169 8.82 -27.02 -5.73
N HIS A 170 7.62 -26.44 -5.71
CA HIS A 170 7.11 -25.68 -6.85
C HIS A 170 6.98 -24.21 -6.47
N ILE A 171 7.63 -23.34 -7.25
CA ILE A 171 7.46 -21.89 -7.12
C ILE A 171 6.65 -21.42 -8.33
N THR A 172 5.51 -20.79 -8.08
CA THR A 172 4.68 -20.21 -9.13
C THR A 172 4.62 -18.70 -9.00
N ILE A 173 4.95 -18.01 -10.08
CA ILE A 173 4.86 -16.56 -10.23
C ILE A 173 3.56 -16.24 -10.95
N TYR A 174 2.76 -15.38 -10.33
CA TYR A 174 1.50 -14.88 -10.86
C TYR A 174 1.57 -13.36 -11.08
N ASN A 175 0.78 -12.87 -12.03
CA ASN A 175 0.64 -11.44 -12.30
C ASN A 175 0.03 -10.67 -11.11
N ASN A 176 -0.86 -11.29 -10.34
CA ASN A 176 -1.46 -10.77 -9.11
C ASN A 176 -2.08 -11.92 -8.29
N ILE A 177 -2.61 -11.57 -7.12
CA ILE A 177 -3.24 -12.53 -6.19
C ILE A 177 -4.72 -12.80 -6.49
N THR A 178 -5.40 -11.94 -7.23
CA THR A 178 -6.84 -12.05 -7.50
C THR A 178 -7.14 -12.97 -8.69
N ASP A 179 -6.58 -12.66 -9.85
CA ASP A 179 -6.77 -13.41 -11.10
C ASP A 179 -5.83 -14.62 -11.18
N LYS A 180 -4.67 -14.53 -10.52
CA LYS A 180 -3.62 -15.56 -10.49
C LYS A 180 -3.30 -16.09 -11.89
N MET A 181 -3.11 -15.20 -12.86
CA MET A 181 -2.60 -15.60 -14.17
C MET A 181 -1.14 -16.01 -14.01
N ILE A 182 -0.85 -17.27 -14.36
CA ILE A 182 0.50 -17.84 -14.25
C ILE A 182 1.41 -17.17 -15.28
N ILE A 183 2.49 -16.57 -14.78
CA ILE A 183 3.60 -16.07 -15.60
C ILE A 183 4.58 -17.22 -15.82
N LYS A 184 4.99 -17.87 -14.72
CA LYS A 184 5.99 -18.94 -14.77
C LYS A 184 5.92 -19.85 -13.55
N THR A 185 6.28 -21.12 -13.74
CA THR A 185 6.48 -22.09 -12.67
C THR A 185 7.88 -22.66 -12.74
N TYR A 186 8.51 -22.82 -11.58
CA TYR A 186 9.82 -23.42 -11.40
C TYR A 186 9.71 -24.63 -10.48
N ASP A 187 10.45 -25.67 -10.84
CA ASP A 187 10.67 -26.85 -10.01
C ASP A 187 12.03 -26.70 -9.32
N MET A 188 12.08 -26.98 -8.03
CA MET A 188 13.28 -26.82 -7.21
C MET A 188 13.49 -27.99 -6.27
N ASN A 189 14.75 -28.32 -6.01
CA ASN A 189 15.06 -29.30 -4.98
C ASN A 189 15.01 -28.65 -3.59
N PRO A 190 14.69 -29.44 -2.53
CA PRO A 190 14.80 -28.97 -1.16
C PRO A 190 16.20 -28.43 -0.83
N GLY A 191 16.27 -27.20 -0.31
CA GLY A 191 17.52 -26.54 0.08
C GLY A 191 18.12 -25.62 -0.98
N GLU A 192 17.57 -25.59 -2.21
CA GLU A 192 17.90 -24.57 -3.19
C GLU A 192 17.15 -23.27 -2.89
N SER A 193 17.79 -22.12 -3.10
CA SER A 193 17.14 -20.81 -3.03
C SER A 193 16.99 -20.23 -4.43
N MET A 194 15.82 -19.66 -4.72
CA MET A 194 15.59 -18.90 -5.93
C MET A 194 15.42 -17.43 -5.57
N ASP A 195 16.22 -16.60 -6.21
CA ASP A 195 16.04 -15.16 -6.18
C ASP A 195 15.19 -14.76 -7.38
N ILE A 196 14.08 -14.07 -7.11
CA ILE A 196 13.16 -13.59 -8.14
C ILE A 196 13.41 -12.08 -8.26
N ASN A 197 13.93 -11.66 -9.40
CA ASN A 197 14.03 -10.25 -9.72
C ASN A 197 12.76 -9.79 -10.43
N ILE A 198 12.03 -8.83 -9.85
CA ILE A 198 10.81 -8.29 -10.45
C ILE A 198 11.06 -7.65 -11.82
N ASP A 199 12.27 -7.14 -12.07
CA ASP A 199 12.62 -6.48 -13.34
C ASP A 199 12.50 -7.41 -14.55
N ASP A 200 12.60 -8.72 -14.33
CA ASP A 200 12.47 -9.73 -15.38
C ASP A 200 11.01 -9.98 -15.80
N TYR A 201 10.02 -9.43 -15.07
CA TYR A 201 8.59 -9.70 -15.26
C TYR A 201 7.71 -8.44 -15.20
N LEU A 202 8.27 -7.23 -15.36
CA LEU A 202 7.50 -5.99 -15.21
C LEU A 202 6.37 -5.85 -16.24
N ASP A 203 6.55 -6.42 -17.44
CA ASP A 203 5.56 -6.36 -18.52
C ASP A 203 4.34 -7.22 -18.18
N GLU A 204 4.53 -8.35 -17.49
CA GLU A 204 3.46 -9.25 -17.06
C GLU A 204 2.91 -8.94 -15.66
N ALA A 205 3.66 -8.20 -14.83
CA ALA A 205 3.24 -7.80 -13.49
C ALA A 205 2.02 -6.87 -13.53
N SER A 206 1.11 -7.03 -12.57
CA SER A 206 -0.05 -6.13 -12.45
C SER A 206 0.37 -4.77 -11.94
N THR A 207 -0.37 -3.73 -12.35
CA THR A 207 -0.09 -2.35 -11.96
C THR A 207 -1.11 -1.89 -10.92
N TYR A 208 -0.64 -1.43 -9.78
CA TYR A 208 -1.46 -0.84 -8.73
C TYR A 208 -1.20 0.65 -8.62
N GLN A 209 -2.26 1.38 -8.32
CA GLN A 209 -2.26 2.82 -8.15
C GLN A 209 -2.53 3.17 -6.68
N TYR A 210 -1.58 3.87 -6.07
CA TYR A 210 -1.76 4.51 -4.77
C TYR A 210 -2.07 5.99 -5.01
N VAL A 211 -3.16 6.48 -4.42
CA VAL A 211 -3.55 7.89 -4.50
C VAL A 211 -3.44 8.51 -3.13
N PHE A 212 -2.61 9.54 -3.02
CA PHE A 212 -2.46 10.35 -1.82
C PHE A 212 -3.05 11.72 -2.07
N LYS A 213 -3.97 12.16 -1.21
CA LYS A 213 -4.66 13.44 -1.37
C LYS A 213 -4.28 14.42 -0.27
N LYS A 214 -4.12 15.67 -0.64
CA LYS A 214 -3.83 16.75 0.28
C LYS A 214 -5.08 17.12 1.07
N PHE A 215 -5.00 17.00 2.39
CA PHE A 215 -6.03 17.37 3.36
C PHE A 215 -5.37 18.11 4.51
N ASP A 216 -5.84 19.33 4.82
CA ASP A 216 -5.27 20.19 5.87
C ASP A 216 -3.75 20.35 5.85
N GLY A 217 -3.19 20.51 4.64
CA GLY A 217 -1.76 20.77 4.44
C GLY A 217 -0.85 19.53 4.47
N ARG A 218 -1.38 18.35 4.76
CA ARG A 218 -0.68 17.05 4.70
C ARG A 218 -1.31 16.14 3.64
N TYR A 219 -0.61 15.07 3.24
CA TYR A 219 -1.19 14.04 2.36
C TYR A 219 -1.73 12.88 3.19
N ILE A 220 -2.92 12.40 2.83
CA ILE A 220 -3.55 11.18 3.34
C ILE A 220 -3.64 10.15 2.22
N PHE A 221 -3.63 8.86 2.55
CA PHE A 221 -3.85 7.76 1.64
C PHE A 221 -5.35 7.62 1.34
N GLU A 222 -5.76 8.03 0.13
CA GLU A 222 -7.16 8.12 -0.30
C GLU A 222 -7.65 6.81 -0.92
N SER A 223 -6.86 6.18 -1.80
CA SER A 223 -7.29 4.95 -2.47
C SER A 223 -6.14 4.10 -2.98
N PHE A 224 -6.44 2.81 -3.16
CA PHE A 224 -5.58 1.79 -3.71
C PHE A 224 -6.34 1.02 -4.79
N ASN A 225 -5.90 1.08 -6.04
CA ASN A 225 -6.67 0.53 -7.16
C ASN A 225 -5.79 -0.39 -8.01
N LEU A 226 -6.33 -1.54 -8.43
CA LEU A 226 -5.74 -2.33 -9.50
C LEU A 226 -6.07 -1.64 -10.83
N LEU A 227 -5.06 -1.39 -11.67
CA LEU A 227 -5.25 -0.90 -13.02
C LEU A 227 -5.31 -2.10 -13.96
N ASP A 228 -6.37 -2.17 -14.76
CA ASP A 228 -6.43 -3.13 -15.87
C ASP A 228 -5.22 -2.90 -16.80
N ASN A 229 -4.62 -3.97 -17.29
CA ASN A 229 -3.51 -3.89 -18.25
C ASN A 229 -3.97 -3.07 -19.48
N ILE A 230 -3.45 -1.84 -19.60
CA ILE A 230 -3.64 -0.96 -20.77
C ILE A 230 -2.74 -1.43 -21.90
#